data_AF-A0AAV2WNI0-F1
#
_entry.id   AF-A0AAV2WNI0-F1
#
_cell.length_a   1.000
_cell.length_b   1.000
_cell.length_c   1.000
_cell.angle_alpha   90.00
_cell.angle_beta   90.00
_cell.angle_gamma   90.00
#
_symmetry.space_group_name_H-M   'P 1'
#
loop_
_entity.id
_entity.type
_entity.pdbx_description
1 polymer ?
#
loop_
_entity_poly.entity_id
_entity_poly.type
_entity_poly.pdbx_seq_one_letter_code
_entity_poly.pdbx_strand_id
1 'polypeptide(L)'
;MGTNFYSAVPSASGHALSALAATGGTRVGVHLDPVYAWARDPDPARRVGLVSGGGAGHEPMHAGFLGRGGLDAVCPGEVFTSPHNRQIHAASAKVAGNGGVLHIVKNYTGDVLNFAIAAERLRADGIEVDRVLVDDDLDSQGQEVGRRGTGATVVVEKILGAAADRGLSLAELVELGQAVVASSRSLAVAQRACTPPGADRPAFDVAAGTLEYGVGIHGEAARESIARPELDALVTRMVGELLDDLDITDAGVVVLVNGLGGTGDLELWHVLAEVTRALADRGVPLRSAVSGTFVSALDMAGFSITVTAVEDEQWLQDWCAPHRTAALPSPVPADITITGDQARQPAGEPSPWLGRLADDVARIREPLNDLDRRAGDGDIGTNLDNALRAAVRRGAGADADLTADLHALATAFAEDVGGSSGPLFGLVLGRVAASVHTKGTASPADAAAEGLRDGVAAITRAGGARVGDRTMVDALHPAGWDGETPRGALDDDALTAALDGAVATSSMVGKRGRSSYVGDKAIGTTDPGALAVVVVLTAIVERIDGRRRDAVRDRLAELIEG
;
A
#
# COMPACT_ATOMS: atom_id res chain seq x y z
N MET A 1 0.60 20.55 19.54
CA MET A 1 0.86 21.08 18.19
C MET A 1 0.25 20.10 17.23
N GLY A 2 -0.59 20.54 16.29
CA GLY A 2 -1.22 19.63 15.32
C GLY A 2 -0.16 18.88 14.52
N THR A 3 -0.48 17.66 14.10
CA THR A 3 0.41 16.76 13.35
C THR A 3 0.58 17.15 11.88
N ASN A 4 -0.25 18.06 11.37
CA ASN A 4 -0.29 18.43 9.97
C ASN A 4 0.74 19.52 9.61
N PHE A 5 1.37 19.39 8.43
CA PHE A 5 2.30 20.37 7.88
C PHE A 5 1.60 21.60 7.26
N TYR A 6 0.72 22.24 8.02
CA TYR A 6 0.15 23.54 7.64
C TYR A 6 0.98 24.67 8.25
N SER A 7 1.24 25.72 7.46
CA SER A 7 1.76 26.97 8.01
C SER A 7 0.65 27.68 8.80
N ALA A 8 1.03 28.57 9.74
CA ALA A 8 0.07 29.45 10.41
C ALA A 8 -0.43 30.54 9.43
N VAL A 9 -1.17 30.14 8.40
CA VAL A 9 -1.73 31.01 7.36
C VAL A 9 -3.24 31.20 7.55
N PRO A 10 -3.82 32.32 7.08
CA PRO A 10 -5.26 32.59 7.21
C PRO A 10 -6.18 31.60 6.47
N SER A 11 -5.69 30.94 5.41
CA SER A 11 -6.43 29.93 4.65
C SER A 11 -5.47 28.89 4.09
N ALA A 12 -5.65 27.62 4.47
CA ALA A 12 -4.84 26.53 3.94
C ALA A 12 -5.11 26.33 2.43
N SER A 13 -6.38 26.44 2.05
CA SER A 13 -6.87 26.28 0.67
C SER A 13 -6.32 27.35 -0.27
N GLY A 14 -6.26 28.61 0.16
CA GLY A 14 -5.66 29.69 -0.63
C GLY A 14 -4.16 29.49 -0.87
N HIS A 15 -3.44 28.95 0.12
CA HIS A 15 -2.02 28.63 -0.01
C HIS A 15 -1.79 27.47 -0.98
N ALA A 16 -2.59 26.40 -0.87
CA ALA A 16 -2.54 25.26 -1.79
C ALA A 16 -2.82 25.66 -3.24
N LEU A 17 -3.82 26.53 -3.49
CA LEU A 17 -4.09 27.04 -4.84
C LEU A 17 -2.93 27.85 -5.42
N SER A 18 -2.19 28.59 -4.59
CA SER A 18 -1.01 29.32 -5.07
C SER A 18 0.07 28.36 -5.59
N ALA A 19 0.24 27.19 -4.97
CA ALA A 19 1.12 26.13 -5.48
C ALA A 19 0.57 25.50 -6.77
N LEU A 20 -0.75 25.32 -6.89
CA LEU A 20 -1.38 24.87 -8.13
C LEU A 20 -1.12 25.86 -9.29
N ALA A 21 -1.19 27.17 -9.04
CA ALA A 21 -0.83 28.17 -10.07
C ALA A 21 0.64 28.04 -10.49
N ALA A 22 1.54 27.85 -9.53
CA ALA A 22 2.98 27.71 -9.81
C ALA A 22 3.28 26.45 -10.64
N THR A 23 2.62 25.33 -10.36
CA THR A 23 2.79 24.05 -11.07
C THR A 23 2.04 24.00 -12.41
N GLY A 24 0.90 24.68 -12.50
CA GLY A 24 0.12 24.84 -13.73
C GLY A 24 0.78 25.79 -14.74
N GLY A 25 1.66 26.68 -14.28
CA GLY A 25 2.34 27.66 -15.13
C GLY A 25 1.36 28.70 -15.70
N THR A 26 1.45 28.97 -17.00
CA THR A 26 0.56 29.95 -17.67
C THR A 26 -0.89 29.48 -17.83
N ARG A 27 -1.18 28.22 -17.48
CA ARG A 27 -2.47 27.55 -17.70
C ARG A 27 -3.46 27.71 -16.57
N VAL A 28 -3.01 28.07 -15.37
CA VAL A 28 -3.88 28.21 -14.20
C VAL A 28 -3.87 29.66 -13.73
N GLY A 29 -5.06 30.20 -13.48
CA GLY A 29 -5.25 31.45 -12.76
C GLY A 29 -5.81 31.18 -11.37
N VAL A 30 -5.45 32.03 -10.41
CA VAL A 30 -5.95 31.98 -9.04
C VAL A 30 -6.44 33.35 -8.61
N HIS A 31 -7.56 33.37 -7.91
CA HIS A 31 -8.11 34.51 -7.23
C HIS A 31 -8.11 34.20 -5.73
N LEU A 32 -7.71 35.15 -4.87
CA LEU A 32 -7.52 34.90 -3.44
C LEU A 32 -8.64 35.48 -2.57
N ASP A 33 -9.49 36.38 -3.08
CA ASP A 33 -10.65 36.88 -2.34
C ASP A 33 -11.82 37.32 -3.26
N PRO A 34 -12.77 36.43 -3.61
CA PRO A 34 -12.92 35.09 -3.04
C PRO A 34 -11.88 34.11 -3.59
N VAL A 35 -11.57 33.05 -2.83
CA VAL A 35 -10.55 32.05 -3.17
C VAL A 35 -11.06 31.10 -4.27
N TYR A 36 -10.53 31.11 -5.48
CA TYR A 36 -10.84 30.08 -6.49
C TYR A 36 -9.71 29.98 -7.52
N ALA A 37 -9.68 28.89 -8.29
CA ALA A 37 -8.79 28.74 -9.43
C ALA A 37 -9.57 28.47 -10.71
N TRP A 38 -9.01 28.87 -11.85
CA TRP A 38 -9.61 28.64 -13.16
C TRP A 38 -8.57 28.28 -14.22
N ALA A 39 -8.99 27.51 -15.23
CA ALA A 39 -8.19 27.14 -16.39
C ALA A 39 -8.11 28.31 -17.38
N ARG A 40 -6.91 28.59 -17.91
CA ARG A 40 -6.64 29.68 -18.86
C ARG A 40 -6.54 29.21 -20.31
N ASP A 41 -6.50 27.90 -20.51
CA ASP A 41 -6.39 27.22 -21.81
C ASP A 41 -7.47 26.14 -22.02
N PRO A 42 -8.77 26.47 -21.91
CA PRO A 42 -9.83 25.52 -22.22
C PRO A 42 -9.79 25.07 -23.68
N ASP A 43 -10.43 23.94 -23.99
CA ASP A 43 -10.56 23.47 -25.36
C ASP A 43 -11.33 24.49 -26.24
N PRO A 44 -10.91 24.75 -27.49
CA PRO A 44 -11.66 25.63 -28.39
C PRO A 44 -13.11 25.22 -28.66
N ALA A 45 -13.44 23.93 -28.54
CA ALA A 45 -14.81 23.44 -28.70
C ALA A 45 -15.65 23.55 -27.41
N ARG A 46 -15.02 23.90 -26.27
CA ARG A 46 -15.68 24.06 -24.97
C ARG A 46 -16.73 25.17 -25.04
N ARG A 47 -18.00 24.81 -24.84
CA ARG A 47 -19.15 25.74 -24.82
C ARG A 47 -19.67 26.01 -23.41
N VAL A 48 -19.61 24.99 -22.56
CA VAL A 48 -20.11 24.99 -21.19
C VAL A 48 -18.93 24.96 -20.24
N GLY A 49 -18.88 25.88 -19.28
CA GLY A 49 -17.87 25.86 -18.22
C GLY A 49 -18.20 24.80 -17.17
N LEU A 50 -17.25 23.95 -16.81
CA LEU A 50 -17.40 22.96 -15.75
C LEU A 50 -16.82 23.48 -14.44
N VAL A 51 -17.64 23.51 -13.38
CA VAL A 51 -17.25 24.01 -12.07
C VAL A 51 -17.57 22.99 -11.00
N SER A 52 -16.58 22.70 -10.15
CA SER A 52 -16.73 21.82 -9.00
C SER A 52 -16.07 22.43 -7.76
N GLY A 53 -16.26 21.81 -6.61
CA GLY A 53 -15.78 22.32 -5.34
C GLY A 53 -16.25 21.51 -4.14
N GLY A 54 -15.95 22.04 -2.97
CA GLY A 54 -16.23 21.41 -1.68
C GLY A 54 -15.19 21.80 -0.64
N GLY A 55 -15.28 21.21 0.55
CA GLY A 55 -14.22 21.35 1.54
C GLY A 55 -12.87 20.89 1.01
N ALA A 56 -11.79 21.54 1.47
CA ALA A 56 -10.44 21.05 1.24
C ALA A 56 -10.16 19.80 2.09
N GLY A 57 -9.03 19.12 1.84
CA GLY A 57 -8.64 17.89 2.54
C GLY A 57 -8.97 16.60 1.77
N HIS A 58 -9.36 16.73 0.51
CA HIS A 58 -9.61 15.62 -0.42
C HIS A 58 -8.66 15.64 -1.62
N GLU A 59 -7.57 16.39 -1.53
CA GLU A 59 -6.62 16.54 -2.64
C GLU A 59 -6.13 15.17 -3.14
N PRO A 60 -6.01 14.98 -4.47
CA PRO A 60 -6.09 16.00 -5.51
C PRO A 60 -7.49 16.52 -5.88
N MET A 61 -8.57 15.87 -5.46
CA MET A 61 -9.93 16.36 -5.72
C MET A 61 -10.19 17.69 -4.98
N HIS A 62 -10.66 18.76 -5.62
CA HIS A 62 -10.92 18.97 -7.05
C HIS A 62 -9.81 19.72 -7.77
N ALA A 63 -8.95 20.40 -7.02
CA ALA A 63 -8.02 21.38 -7.55
C ALA A 63 -7.00 20.76 -8.53
N GLY A 64 -6.61 19.51 -8.30
CA GLY A 64 -5.73 18.75 -9.20
C GLY A 64 -6.38 18.40 -10.55
N PHE A 65 -7.70 18.51 -10.66
CA PHE A 65 -8.49 18.19 -11.86
C PHE A 65 -8.77 19.41 -12.74
N LEU A 66 -8.25 20.58 -12.35
CA LEU A 66 -8.36 21.83 -13.10
C LEU A 66 -7.52 21.78 -14.39
N GLY A 67 -8.15 22.08 -15.53
CA GLY A 67 -7.52 22.17 -16.84
C GLY A 67 -8.31 21.49 -17.96
N ARG A 68 -7.81 21.61 -19.20
CA ARG A 68 -8.39 20.95 -20.39
C ARG A 68 -8.56 19.44 -20.16
N GLY A 69 -9.69 18.89 -20.59
CA GLY A 69 -10.11 17.51 -20.33
C GLY A 69 -10.64 17.25 -18.92
N GLY A 70 -10.63 18.25 -18.03
CA GLY A 70 -11.14 18.20 -16.66
C GLY A 70 -12.05 19.39 -16.36
N LEU A 71 -11.81 20.11 -15.25
CA LEU A 71 -12.62 21.24 -14.79
C LEU A 71 -12.12 22.60 -15.32
N ASP A 72 -13.03 23.56 -15.52
CA ASP A 72 -12.69 24.95 -15.89
C ASP A 72 -12.48 25.85 -14.68
N ALA A 73 -13.19 25.62 -13.57
CA ALA A 73 -12.93 26.28 -12.30
C ALA A 73 -13.16 25.36 -11.10
N VAL A 74 -12.46 25.67 -10.00
CA VAL A 74 -12.56 24.95 -8.73
C VAL A 74 -12.72 25.91 -7.56
N CYS A 75 -13.59 25.54 -6.62
CA CYS A 75 -13.86 26.30 -5.41
C CYS A 75 -13.56 25.47 -4.15
N PRO A 76 -12.30 25.44 -3.67
CA PRO A 76 -11.99 24.82 -2.39
C PRO A 76 -12.47 25.73 -1.25
N GLY A 77 -13.33 25.21 -0.38
CA GLY A 77 -13.59 25.82 0.92
C GLY A 77 -12.45 25.55 1.91
N GLU A 78 -12.64 25.87 3.19
CA GLU A 78 -11.70 25.42 4.22
C GLU A 78 -11.79 23.90 4.41
N VAL A 79 -10.86 23.30 5.16
CA VAL A 79 -10.80 21.84 5.33
C VAL A 79 -12.13 21.30 5.84
N PHE A 80 -12.69 20.32 5.11
CA PHE A 80 -14.00 19.69 5.36
C PHE A 80 -15.19 20.67 5.47
N THR A 81 -15.07 21.87 4.92
CA THR A 81 -16.11 22.90 4.96
C THR A 81 -16.43 23.39 3.55
N SER A 82 -17.69 23.25 3.12
CA SER A 82 -18.16 23.74 1.81
C SER A 82 -17.68 25.18 1.51
N PRO A 83 -17.30 25.48 0.26
CA PRO A 83 -17.04 26.85 -0.18
C PRO A 83 -18.29 27.71 -0.04
N HIS A 84 -18.09 29.01 0.18
CA HIS A 84 -19.21 29.95 0.29
C HIS A 84 -19.80 30.23 -1.10
N ASN A 85 -21.12 30.33 -1.23
CA ASN A 85 -21.82 30.64 -2.50
C ASN A 85 -21.27 31.86 -3.28
N ARG A 86 -20.71 32.89 -2.60
CA ARG A 86 -20.01 34.03 -3.25
C ARG A 86 -18.80 33.60 -4.07
N GLN A 87 -18.05 32.63 -3.57
CA GLN A 87 -16.87 32.05 -4.21
C GLN A 87 -17.28 31.24 -5.44
N ILE A 88 -18.28 30.36 -5.30
CA ILE A 88 -18.81 29.53 -6.39
C ILE A 88 -19.38 30.41 -7.51
N HIS A 89 -20.17 31.43 -7.17
CA HIS A 89 -20.71 32.39 -8.13
C HIS A 89 -19.61 33.11 -8.91
N ALA A 90 -18.59 33.65 -8.23
CA ALA A 90 -17.48 34.35 -8.87
C ALA A 90 -16.67 33.45 -9.81
N ALA A 91 -16.37 32.22 -9.38
CA ALA A 91 -15.66 31.24 -10.19
C ALA A 91 -16.49 30.82 -11.42
N SER A 92 -17.79 30.60 -11.25
CA SER A 92 -18.70 30.22 -12.33
C SER A 92 -18.84 31.34 -13.36
N ALA A 93 -19.06 32.58 -12.91
CA ALA A 93 -19.13 33.74 -13.80
C ALA A 93 -17.81 33.95 -14.55
N LYS A 94 -16.66 33.58 -13.95
CA LYS A 94 -15.34 33.69 -14.59
C LYS A 94 -15.18 32.74 -15.79
N VAL A 95 -15.83 31.58 -15.77
CA VAL A 95 -15.66 30.53 -16.80
C VAL A 95 -16.93 30.22 -17.58
N ALA A 96 -18.00 30.99 -17.36
CA ALA A 96 -19.24 30.87 -18.11
C ALA A 96 -18.96 31.07 -19.61
N GLY A 97 -19.13 29.99 -20.37
CA GLY A 97 -19.05 30.03 -21.83
C GLY A 97 -20.36 30.52 -22.45
N ASN A 98 -20.44 30.47 -23.78
CA ASN A 98 -21.67 30.81 -24.49
C ASN A 98 -22.80 29.79 -24.29
N GLY A 99 -22.51 28.61 -23.71
CA GLY A 99 -23.46 27.57 -23.34
C GLY A 99 -23.74 27.49 -21.83
N GLY A 100 -23.32 28.49 -21.04
CA GLY A 100 -23.56 28.51 -19.59
C GLY A 100 -22.53 27.73 -18.78
N VAL A 101 -22.94 27.25 -17.61
CA VAL A 101 -22.11 26.57 -16.62
C VAL A 101 -22.78 25.29 -16.10
N LEU A 102 -22.02 24.21 -15.97
CA LEU A 102 -22.44 23.01 -15.27
C LEU A 102 -21.74 22.94 -13.91
N HIS A 103 -22.52 22.83 -12.84
CA HIS A 103 -22.02 22.54 -11.50
C HIS A 103 -21.99 21.02 -11.26
N ILE A 104 -20.81 20.48 -10.95
CA ILE A 104 -20.66 19.09 -10.51
C ILE A 104 -20.55 19.12 -8.98
N VAL A 105 -21.53 18.54 -8.28
CA VAL A 105 -21.72 18.74 -6.84
C VAL A 105 -21.78 17.40 -6.14
N LYS A 106 -20.92 17.19 -5.14
CA LYS A 106 -21.00 16.03 -4.24
C LYS A 106 -22.19 16.19 -3.31
N ASN A 107 -22.93 15.11 -3.04
CA ASN A 107 -24.11 15.18 -2.19
C ASN A 107 -23.77 15.30 -0.69
N TYR A 108 -23.37 16.50 -0.28
CA TYR A 108 -23.27 16.94 1.10
C TYR A 108 -24.10 18.20 1.29
N THR A 109 -24.84 18.29 2.40
CA THR A 109 -25.79 19.37 2.66
C THR A 109 -25.21 20.78 2.44
N GLY A 110 -23.99 21.01 2.92
CA GLY A 110 -23.30 22.30 2.77
C GLY A 110 -22.99 22.63 1.31
N ASP A 111 -22.48 21.65 0.55
CA ASP A 111 -22.15 21.79 -0.87
C ASP A 111 -23.43 22.05 -1.68
N VAL A 112 -24.45 21.19 -1.52
CA VAL A 112 -25.74 21.31 -2.22
C VAL A 112 -26.37 22.69 -2.01
N LEU A 113 -26.41 23.16 -0.77
CA LEU A 113 -26.99 24.46 -0.44
C LEU A 113 -26.20 25.63 -1.06
N ASN A 114 -24.88 25.64 -0.91
CA ASN A 114 -24.06 26.75 -1.40
C ASN A 114 -24.01 26.82 -2.93
N PHE A 115 -23.93 25.67 -3.61
CA PHE A 115 -24.01 25.63 -5.08
C PHE A 115 -25.40 26.04 -5.58
N ALA A 116 -26.49 25.62 -4.92
CA ALA A 116 -27.84 26.05 -5.28
C ALA A 116 -28.03 27.58 -5.15
N ILE A 117 -27.54 28.19 -4.07
CA ILE A 117 -27.60 29.65 -3.89
C ILE A 117 -26.74 30.36 -4.95
N ALA A 118 -25.58 29.81 -5.31
CA ALA A 118 -24.75 30.37 -6.38
C ALA A 118 -25.43 30.27 -7.75
N ALA A 119 -26.13 29.16 -8.03
CA ALA A 119 -26.92 28.99 -9.26
C ALA A 119 -28.04 30.03 -9.37
N GLU A 120 -28.77 30.32 -8.29
CA GLU A 120 -29.79 31.39 -8.30
C GLU A 120 -29.19 32.76 -8.61
N ARG A 121 -27.98 33.04 -8.12
CA ARG A 121 -27.27 34.29 -8.44
C ARG A 121 -26.82 34.34 -9.91
N LEU A 122 -26.32 33.24 -10.45
CA LEU A 122 -25.95 33.15 -11.88
C LEU A 122 -27.17 33.38 -12.78
N ARG A 123 -28.32 32.78 -12.44
CA ARG A 123 -29.58 33.00 -13.17
C ARG A 123 -30.04 34.46 -13.09
N ALA A 124 -29.90 35.11 -11.94
CA ALA A 124 -30.19 36.54 -11.80
C ALA A 124 -29.28 37.43 -12.67
N ASP A 125 -28.03 36.98 -12.91
CA ASP A 125 -27.08 37.63 -13.82
C ASP A 125 -27.28 37.24 -15.31
N GLY A 126 -28.29 36.41 -15.61
CA GLY A 126 -28.58 35.94 -16.97
C GLY A 126 -27.64 34.84 -17.49
N ILE A 127 -26.89 34.18 -16.60
CA ILE A 127 -26.03 33.04 -16.95
C ILE A 127 -26.81 31.75 -16.77
N GLU A 128 -26.90 30.96 -17.85
CA GLU A 128 -27.52 29.64 -17.81
C GLU A 128 -26.67 28.69 -16.95
N VAL A 129 -27.33 27.95 -16.06
CA VAL A 129 -26.66 27.05 -15.11
C VAL A 129 -27.55 25.87 -14.76
N ASP A 130 -26.94 24.69 -14.73
CA ASP A 130 -27.54 23.45 -14.24
C ASP A 130 -26.53 22.64 -13.41
N ARG A 131 -26.94 21.49 -12.89
CA ARG A 131 -26.11 20.65 -12.01
C ARG A 131 -26.19 19.16 -12.30
N VAL A 132 -25.08 18.48 -12.00
CA VAL A 132 -25.02 17.03 -11.76
C VAL A 132 -24.72 16.85 -10.27
N LEU A 133 -25.62 16.15 -9.57
CA LEU A 133 -25.45 15.76 -8.17
C LEU A 133 -24.87 14.34 -8.14
N VAL A 134 -23.76 14.15 -7.43
CA VAL A 134 -23.08 12.86 -7.31
C VAL A 134 -23.40 12.26 -5.93
N ASP A 135 -24.00 11.07 -5.92
CA ASP A 135 -24.50 10.36 -4.74
C ASP A 135 -24.22 8.84 -4.80
N ASP A 136 -22.97 8.49 -5.09
CA ASP A 136 -22.52 7.13 -5.39
C ASP A 136 -22.23 6.23 -4.17
N ASP A 137 -22.11 6.78 -2.97
CA ASP A 137 -21.72 6.01 -1.79
C ASP A 137 -22.86 5.12 -1.28
N LEU A 138 -22.70 3.81 -1.47
CA LEU A 138 -23.70 2.81 -1.18
C LEU A 138 -23.99 2.68 0.33
N ASP A 139 -23.01 2.85 1.20
CA ASP A 139 -23.19 2.65 2.67
C ASP A 139 -24.15 3.67 3.29
N SER A 140 -24.14 4.88 2.73
CA SER A 140 -25.00 5.98 3.17
C SER A 140 -26.45 5.89 2.67
N GLN A 141 -26.83 4.81 1.98
CA GLN A 141 -28.20 4.58 1.55
C GLN A 141 -29.19 4.61 2.73
N GLY A 142 -30.38 5.15 2.47
CA GLY A 142 -31.46 5.26 3.43
C GLY A 142 -31.33 6.43 4.42
N GLN A 143 -30.32 7.28 4.32
CA GLN A 143 -30.28 8.57 5.03
C GLN A 143 -31.31 9.54 4.43
N GLU A 144 -31.89 10.41 5.27
CA GLU A 144 -32.89 11.41 4.82
C GLU A 144 -32.35 12.36 3.73
N VAL A 145 -31.04 12.62 3.75
CA VAL A 145 -30.35 13.50 2.78
C VAL A 145 -29.85 12.75 1.52
N GLY A 146 -30.13 11.45 1.40
CA GLY A 146 -29.65 10.60 0.32
C GLY A 146 -28.22 10.07 0.52
N ARG A 147 -27.67 9.45 -0.52
CA ARG A 147 -26.30 8.90 -0.51
C ARG A 147 -25.25 10.02 -0.63
N ARG A 148 -24.08 9.85 -0.03
CA ARG A 148 -22.94 10.78 -0.12
C ARG A 148 -22.29 10.70 -1.52
N GLY A 149 -21.66 11.80 -1.95
CA GLY A 149 -20.83 11.82 -3.17
C GLY A 149 -19.35 11.57 -2.84
N THR A 150 -18.73 10.57 -3.45
CA THR A 150 -17.36 10.13 -3.16
C THR A 150 -16.56 9.86 -4.45
N GLY A 151 -16.10 8.62 -4.68
CA GLY A 151 -15.17 8.26 -5.74
C GLY A 151 -15.72 8.42 -7.16
N ALA A 152 -17.03 8.24 -7.38
CA ALA A 152 -17.64 8.44 -8.69
C ALA A 152 -17.53 9.89 -9.19
N THR A 153 -17.32 10.85 -8.28
CA THR A 153 -17.09 12.25 -8.65
C THR A 153 -15.91 12.38 -9.62
N VAL A 154 -14.84 11.59 -9.41
CA VAL A 154 -13.67 11.58 -10.30
C VAL A 154 -14.03 11.05 -11.69
N VAL A 155 -14.86 10.00 -11.74
CA VAL A 155 -15.33 9.39 -13.00
C VAL A 155 -16.20 10.37 -13.78
N VAL A 156 -17.15 11.00 -13.08
CA VAL A 156 -18.05 12.01 -13.62
C VAL A 156 -17.27 13.21 -14.18
N GLU A 157 -16.33 13.76 -13.40
CA GLU A 157 -15.52 14.90 -13.86
C GLU A 157 -14.62 14.55 -15.05
N LYS A 158 -14.10 13.32 -15.10
CA LYS A 158 -13.28 12.85 -16.22
C LYS A 158 -14.10 12.71 -17.51
N ILE A 159 -15.26 12.06 -17.43
CA ILE A 159 -16.14 11.83 -18.58
C ILE A 159 -16.74 13.16 -19.06
N LEU A 160 -17.29 13.95 -18.15
CA LEU A 160 -17.87 15.25 -18.50
C LEU A 160 -16.82 16.23 -19.02
N GLY A 161 -15.60 16.20 -18.47
CA GLY A 161 -14.47 17.00 -18.97
C GLY A 161 -14.16 16.70 -20.44
N ALA A 162 -14.10 15.42 -20.81
CA ALA A 162 -13.89 15.01 -22.20
C ALA A 162 -15.09 15.32 -23.11
N ALA A 163 -16.32 15.11 -22.60
CA ALA A 163 -17.56 15.41 -23.30
C ALA A 163 -17.73 16.91 -23.59
N ALA A 164 -17.42 17.77 -22.62
CA ALA A 164 -17.48 19.22 -22.79
C ALA A 164 -16.40 19.71 -23.76
N ASP A 165 -15.23 19.05 -23.83
CA ASP A 165 -14.20 19.31 -24.85
C ASP A 165 -14.61 18.86 -26.27
N ARG A 166 -15.66 18.03 -26.40
CA ARG A 166 -16.31 17.77 -27.71
C ARG A 166 -17.40 18.79 -28.05
N GLY A 167 -17.68 19.74 -27.16
CA GLY A 167 -18.65 20.81 -27.39
C GLY A 167 -20.10 20.42 -27.16
N LEU A 168 -20.36 19.40 -26.33
CA LEU A 168 -21.71 19.07 -25.87
C LEU A 168 -22.37 20.28 -25.20
N SER A 169 -23.69 20.38 -25.37
CA SER A 169 -24.52 21.40 -24.73
C SER A 169 -24.72 21.12 -23.24
N LEU A 170 -25.21 22.12 -22.51
CA LEU A 170 -25.46 21.99 -21.07
C LEU A 170 -26.44 20.85 -20.77
N ALA A 171 -27.53 20.74 -21.54
CA ALA A 171 -28.53 19.68 -21.37
C ALA A 171 -27.94 18.28 -21.62
N GLU A 172 -27.14 18.11 -22.69
CA GLU A 172 -26.48 16.82 -22.99
C GLU A 172 -25.47 16.43 -21.90
N LEU A 173 -24.76 17.41 -21.33
CA LEU A 173 -23.82 17.14 -20.22
C LEU A 173 -24.54 16.79 -18.91
N VAL A 174 -25.70 17.39 -18.64
CA VAL A 174 -26.54 17.03 -17.49
C VAL A 174 -27.04 15.59 -17.63
N GLU A 175 -27.57 15.24 -18.80
CA GLU A 175 -28.07 13.89 -19.08
C GLU A 175 -26.95 12.85 -18.95
N LEU A 176 -25.80 13.08 -19.59
CA LEU A 176 -24.63 12.20 -19.50
C LEU A 176 -24.15 12.06 -18.05
N GLY A 177 -24.03 13.18 -17.32
CA GLY A 177 -23.55 13.15 -15.93
C GLY A 177 -24.49 12.39 -15.00
N GLN A 178 -25.80 12.57 -15.16
CA GLN A 178 -26.80 11.83 -14.40
C GLN A 178 -26.77 10.33 -14.71
N ALA A 179 -26.59 9.94 -15.98
CA ALA A 179 -26.44 8.54 -16.36
C ALA A 179 -25.18 7.92 -15.75
N VAL A 180 -24.03 8.59 -15.83
CA VAL A 180 -22.78 8.11 -15.21
C VAL A 180 -22.92 7.96 -13.70
N VAL A 181 -23.56 8.92 -13.01
CA VAL A 181 -23.83 8.81 -11.57
C VAL A 181 -24.73 7.62 -11.25
N ALA A 182 -25.85 7.47 -11.98
CA ALA A 182 -26.79 6.37 -11.77
C ALA A 182 -26.13 5.00 -11.95
N SER A 183 -25.16 4.91 -12.86
CA SER A 183 -24.39 3.71 -13.18
C SER A 183 -23.11 3.56 -12.36
N SER A 184 -22.91 4.36 -11.29
CA SER A 184 -21.72 4.29 -10.42
C SER A 184 -22.06 4.02 -8.96
N ARG A 185 -21.28 3.15 -8.30
CA ARG A 185 -21.34 2.92 -6.84
C ARG A 185 -19.96 2.93 -6.22
N SER A 186 -19.88 3.40 -4.97
CA SER A 186 -18.67 3.38 -4.16
C SER A 186 -18.90 2.77 -2.78
N LEU A 187 -17.88 2.10 -2.27
CA LEU A 187 -17.76 1.64 -0.89
C LEU A 187 -16.36 1.91 -0.37
N ALA A 188 -16.24 2.26 0.90
CA ALA A 188 -14.98 2.62 1.54
C ALA A 188 -14.76 1.87 2.85
N VAL A 189 -13.50 1.61 3.19
CA VAL A 189 -13.09 1.00 4.46
C VAL A 189 -11.87 1.72 5.02
N ALA A 190 -11.77 1.81 6.35
CA ALA A 190 -10.58 2.38 7.01
C ALA A 190 -10.11 1.54 8.19
N GLN A 191 -8.79 1.43 8.32
CA GLN A 191 -8.10 0.88 9.50
C GLN A 191 -7.65 1.99 10.47
N ARG A 192 -7.71 3.26 10.04
CA ARG A 192 -7.46 4.43 10.90
C ARG A 192 -8.16 5.66 10.32
N ALA A 193 -8.87 6.41 11.16
CA ALA A 193 -9.49 7.68 10.79
C ALA A 193 -8.44 8.76 10.42
N CYS A 194 -8.90 9.82 9.77
CA CYS A 194 -8.11 11.03 9.57
C CYS A 194 -7.88 11.80 10.87
N THR A 195 -6.86 12.63 10.90
CA THR A 195 -6.57 13.62 11.96
C THR A 195 -7.03 15.01 11.51
N PRO A 196 -8.15 15.54 12.05
CA PRO A 196 -8.64 16.86 11.66
C PRO A 196 -7.61 17.96 11.91
N PRO A 197 -7.65 19.08 11.16
CA PRO A 197 -6.74 20.20 11.38
C PRO A 197 -6.81 20.73 12.81
N GLY A 198 -5.64 20.87 13.45
CA GLY A 198 -5.51 21.36 14.82
C GLY A 198 -5.79 20.31 15.90
N ALA A 199 -6.25 19.11 15.54
CA ALA A 199 -6.40 18.00 16.48
C ALA A 199 -5.05 17.32 16.77
N ASP A 200 -4.96 16.66 17.93
CA ASP A 200 -3.84 15.82 18.36
C ASP A 200 -4.16 14.32 18.33
N ARG A 201 -5.37 13.97 17.88
CA ARG A 201 -5.88 12.60 17.79
C ARG A 201 -6.78 12.43 16.56
N PRO A 202 -6.97 11.18 16.07
CA PRO A 202 -7.89 10.89 14.97
C PRO A 202 -9.34 11.28 15.27
N ALA A 203 -10.15 11.46 14.22
CA ALA A 203 -11.56 11.84 14.31
C ALA A 203 -12.41 10.82 15.08
N PHE A 204 -12.09 9.53 14.93
CA PHE A 204 -12.65 8.41 15.69
C PHE A 204 -11.59 7.31 15.86
N ASP A 205 -11.77 6.46 16.87
CA ASP A 205 -10.87 5.34 17.14
C ASP A 205 -11.30 4.10 16.36
N VAL A 206 -10.33 3.39 15.77
CA VAL A 206 -10.53 2.07 15.15
C VAL A 206 -9.78 1.05 15.98
N ALA A 207 -10.47 0.03 16.49
CA ALA A 207 -9.85 -0.96 17.35
C ALA A 207 -8.84 -1.83 16.59
N ALA A 208 -7.78 -2.28 17.26
CA ALA A 208 -6.80 -3.18 16.67
C ALA A 208 -7.49 -4.46 16.16
N GLY A 209 -7.16 -4.88 14.94
CA GLY A 209 -7.78 -6.04 14.30
C GLY A 209 -9.19 -5.81 13.76
N THR A 210 -9.66 -4.56 13.68
CA THR A 210 -10.95 -4.19 13.08
C THR A 210 -10.79 -3.20 11.93
N LEU A 211 -11.85 -3.04 11.15
CA LEU A 211 -12.00 -2.03 10.10
C LEU A 211 -13.35 -1.33 10.27
N GLU A 212 -13.40 -0.05 9.95
CA GLU A 212 -14.66 0.68 9.78
C GLU A 212 -15.13 0.53 8.33
N TYR A 213 -16.31 -0.03 8.11
CA TYR A 213 -16.86 -0.37 6.80
C TYR A 213 -17.99 0.59 6.43
N GLY A 214 -17.75 1.45 5.43
CA GLY A 214 -18.67 2.53 5.05
C GLY A 214 -18.26 3.94 5.49
N VAL A 215 -16.95 4.17 5.71
CA VAL A 215 -16.46 5.48 6.18
C VAL A 215 -16.74 6.61 5.18
N GLY A 216 -17.02 7.81 5.71
CA GLY A 216 -17.12 9.02 4.90
C GLY A 216 -15.78 9.69 4.64
N ILE A 217 -15.74 10.66 3.71
CA ILE A 217 -14.51 11.36 3.34
C ILE A 217 -14.14 12.51 4.30
N HIS A 218 -15.05 12.95 5.19
CA HIS A 218 -14.78 14.02 6.16
C HIS A 218 -14.52 13.50 7.58
N GLY A 219 -14.18 12.21 7.71
CA GLY A 219 -13.98 11.56 9.00
C GLY A 219 -15.28 11.21 9.72
N GLU A 220 -16.39 11.08 9.00
CA GLU A 220 -17.61 10.46 9.54
C GLU A 220 -17.36 8.97 9.79
N ALA A 221 -17.60 8.54 11.03
CA ALA A 221 -17.55 7.12 11.39
C ALA A 221 -18.55 6.31 10.57
N ALA A 222 -18.19 5.06 10.29
CA ALA A 222 -19.06 4.15 9.58
C ALA A 222 -20.24 3.68 10.46
N ARG A 223 -21.24 3.07 9.85
CA ARG A 223 -22.33 2.40 10.58
C ARG A 223 -21.90 1.05 11.14
N GLU A 224 -20.93 0.41 10.50
CA GLU A 224 -20.49 -0.95 10.80
C GLU A 224 -18.97 -0.99 11.07
N SER A 225 -18.59 -1.51 12.24
CA SER A 225 -17.22 -1.94 12.52
C SER A 225 -17.13 -3.46 12.34
N ILE A 226 -16.19 -3.93 11.52
CA ILE A 226 -16.00 -5.34 11.21
C ILE A 226 -14.66 -5.87 11.74
N ALA A 227 -14.59 -7.14 12.09
CA ALA A 227 -13.30 -7.82 12.27
C ALA A 227 -12.54 -7.77 10.94
N ARG A 228 -11.23 -7.48 10.97
CA ARG A 228 -10.38 -7.39 9.77
C ARG A 228 -10.26 -8.77 9.12
N PRO A 229 -10.92 -9.03 7.96
CA PRO A 229 -10.76 -10.30 7.27
C PRO A 229 -9.49 -10.27 6.40
N GLU A 230 -9.19 -11.39 5.75
CA GLU A 230 -8.22 -11.42 4.66
C GLU A 230 -8.66 -10.50 3.52
N LEU A 231 -7.70 -9.95 2.78
CA LEU A 231 -7.95 -8.93 1.76
C LEU A 231 -8.87 -9.43 0.65
N ASP A 232 -8.69 -10.67 0.21
CA ASP A 232 -9.50 -11.30 -0.84
C ASP A 232 -10.98 -11.39 -0.44
N ALA A 233 -11.25 -11.77 0.82
CA ALA A 233 -12.59 -11.83 1.37
C ALA A 233 -13.22 -10.43 1.51
N LEU A 234 -12.45 -9.43 1.96
CA LEU A 234 -12.91 -8.05 2.06
C LEU A 234 -13.33 -7.50 0.70
N VAL A 235 -12.45 -7.62 -0.29
CA VAL A 235 -12.68 -7.10 -1.64
C VAL A 235 -13.81 -7.86 -2.33
N THR A 236 -13.91 -9.18 -2.14
CA THR A 236 -15.02 -9.98 -2.69
C THR A 236 -16.37 -9.50 -2.16
N ARG A 237 -16.46 -9.17 -0.86
CA ARG A 237 -17.65 -8.58 -0.23
C ARG A 237 -17.97 -7.22 -0.87
N MET A 238 -17.01 -6.28 -0.83
CA MET A 238 -17.20 -4.92 -1.34
C MET A 238 -17.63 -4.92 -2.82
N VAL A 239 -16.89 -5.63 -3.69
CA VAL A 239 -17.23 -5.73 -5.12
C VAL A 239 -18.59 -6.40 -5.32
N GLY A 240 -18.99 -7.34 -4.45
CA GLY A 240 -20.31 -7.97 -4.52
C GLY A 240 -21.43 -6.99 -4.28
N GLU A 241 -21.37 -6.28 -3.16
CA GLU A 241 -22.37 -5.27 -2.79
C GLU A 241 -22.48 -4.17 -3.85
N LEU A 242 -21.35 -3.74 -4.44
CA LEU A 242 -21.35 -2.75 -5.53
C LEU A 242 -22.03 -3.27 -6.80
N LEU A 243 -21.73 -4.50 -7.22
CA LEU A 243 -22.32 -5.08 -8.43
C LEU A 243 -23.80 -5.42 -8.25
N ASP A 244 -24.21 -5.83 -7.05
CA ASP A 244 -25.60 -6.18 -6.76
C ASP A 244 -26.55 -4.96 -6.82
N ASP A 245 -26.02 -3.72 -6.67
CA ASP A 245 -26.78 -2.45 -6.78
C ASP A 245 -26.62 -1.76 -8.15
N LEU A 246 -26.01 -2.44 -9.12
CA LEU A 246 -25.76 -1.94 -10.48
C LEU A 246 -26.34 -2.85 -11.56
N ASP A 247 -26.90 -2.26 -12.61
CA ASP A 247 -27.34 -2.98 -13.81
C ASP A 247 -26.14 -3.24 -14.74
N ILE A 248 -25.41 -4.33 -14.48
CA ILE A 248 -24.22 -4.70 -15.27
C ILE A 248 -24.62 -5.33 -16.59
N THR A 249 -24.15 -4.75 -17.70
CA THR A 249 -24.32 -5.28 -19.06
C THR A 249 -23.05 -5.95 -19.57
N ASP A 250 -23.13 -6.60 -20.74
CA ASP A 250 -21.97 -7.17 -21.42
C ASP A 250 -20.90 -6.13 -21.80
N ALA A 251 -21.22 -4.83 -21.76
CA ALA A 251 -20.26 -3.76 -21.97
C ALA A 251 -19.22 -3.65 -20.83
N GLY A 252 -19.48 -4.26 -19.68
CA GLY A 252 -18.53 -4.37 -18.57
C GLY A 252 -18.46 -3.13 -17.69
N VAL A 253 -17.36 -3.00 -16.94
CA VAL A 253 -17.18 -1.95 -15.92
C VAL A 253 -15.85 -1.22 -16.06
N VAL A 254 -15.82 0.04 -15.62
CA VAL A 254 -14.58 0.71 -15.23
C VAL A 254 -14.48 0.77 -13.71
N VAL A 255 -13.25 0.69 -13.20
CA VAL A 255 -12.98 0.63 -11.75
C VAL A 255 -12.01 1.73 -11.33
N LEU A 256 -12.31 2.37 -10.21
CA LEU A 256 -11.38 3.23 -9.49
C LEU A 256 -11.12 2.65 -8.10
N VAL A 257 -9.88 2.22 -7.84
CA VAL A 257 -9.39 1.91 -6.50
C VAL A 257 -8.73 3.16 -5.94
N ASN A 258 -9.38 3.78 -4.96
CA ASN A 258 -8.98 5.07 -4.42
C ASN A 258 -8.45 4.94 -2.99
N GLY A 259 -7.22 5.42 -2.74
CA GLY A 259 -6.69 5.60 -1.39
C GLY A 259 -7.30 6.80 -0.69
N LEU A 260 -7.53 6.68 0.62
CA LEU A 260 -8.06 7.76 1.47
C LEU A 260 -6.95 8.66 2.05
N GLY A 261 -5.71 8.50 1.56
CA GLY A 261 -4.56 9.37 1.85
C GLY A 261 -3.44 8.70 2.65
N GLY A 262 -3.78 7.86 3.63
CA GLY A 262 -2.84 7.15 4.50
C GLY A 262 -2.46 5.73 4.05
N THR A 263 -2.88 5.29 2.86
CA THR A 263 -2.62 3.95 2.31
C THR A 263 -1.66 4.05 1.13
N GLY A 264 -0.61 3.22 1.13
CA GLY A 264 0.45 3.30 0.11
C GLY A 264 0.07 2.62 -1.22
N ASP A 265 0.72 3.01 -2.32
CA ASP A 265 0.42 2.49 -3.66
C ASP A 265 0.56 0.97 -3.78
N LEU A 266 1.53 0.37 -3.08
CA LEU A 266 1.68 -1.08 -3.06
C LEU A 266 0.41 -1.77 -2.51
N GLU A 267 -0.15 -1.26 -1.42
CA GLU A 267 -1.39 -1.78 -0.84
C GLU A 267 -2.57 -1.59 -1.80
N LEU A 268 -2.69 -0.42 -2.43
CA LEU A 268 -3.76 -0.15 -3.40
C LEU A 268 -3.67 -1.06 -4.63
N TRP A 269 -2.47 -1.41 -5.10
CA TRP A 269 -2.29 -2.37 -6.19
C TRP A 269 -2.69 -3.79 -5.79
N HIS A 270 -2.48 -4.21 -4.53
CA HIS A 270 -3.01 -5.48 -4.03
C HIS A 270 -4.54 -5.47 -4.01
N VAL A 271 -5.16 -4.36 -3.58
CA VAL A 271 -6.62 -4.18 -3.65
C VAL A 271 -7.10 -4.32 -5.10
N LEU A 272 -6.46 -3.63 -6.06
CA LEU A 272 -6.85 -3.71 -7.47
C LEU A 272 -6.67 -5.12 -8.05
N ALA A 273 -5.63 -5.85 -7.67
CA ALA A 273 -5.43 -7.24 -8.06
C ALA A 273 -6.60 -8.12 -7.58
N GLU A 274 -7.01 -7.98 -6.31
CA GLU A 274 -8.17 -8.70 -5.78
C GLU A 274 -9.49 -8.24 -6.41
N VAL A 275 -9.65 -6.96 -6.75
CA VAL A 275 -10.85 -6.48 -7.47
C VAL A 275 -10.94 -7.13 -8.84
N THR A 276 -9.82 -7.19 -9.57
CA THR A 276 -9.73 -7.83 -10.89
C THR A 276 -10.10 -9.31 -10.80
N ARG A 277 -9.61 -10.01 -9.76
CA ARG A 277 -9.95 -11.41 -9.50
C ARG A 277 -11.44 -11.58 -9.16
N ALA A 278 -11.99 -10.74 -8.28
CA ALA A 278 -13.39 -10.79 -7.88
C ALA A 278 -14.35 -10.51 -9.05
N LEU A 279 -13.98 -9.62 -9.99
CA LEU A 279 -14.74 -9.39 -11.23
C LEU A 279 -14.68 -10.61 -12.16
N ALA A 280 -13.50 -11.19 -12.35
CA ALA A 280 -13.31 -12.38 -13.17
C ALA A 280 -14.09 -13.60 -12.64
N ASP A 281 -14.08 -13.82 -11.32
CA ASP A 281 -14.83 -14.88 -10.65
C ASP A 281 -16.35 -14.75 -10.86
N ARG A 282 -16.85 -13.51 -11.07
CA ARG A 282 -18.25 -13.21 -11.40
C ARG A 282 -18.54 -13.10 -12.90
N GLY A 283 -17.53 -13.27 -13.76
CA GLY A 283 -17.68 -13.14 -15.21
C GLY A 283 -17.96 -11.72 -15.69
N VAL A 284 -17.63 -10.68 -14.91
CA VAL A 284 -17.85 -9.27 -15.27
C VAL A 284 -16.63 -8.74 -16.04
N PRO A 285 -16.78 -8.27 -17.29
CA PRO A 285 -15.65 -7.74 -18.06
C PRO A 285 -15.10 -6.44 -17.45
N LEU A 286 -13.82 -6.43 -17.09
CA LEU A 286 -13.11 -5.21 -16.72
C LEU A 286 -12.66 -4.47 -17.99
N ARG A 287 -13.16 -3.25 -18.21
CA ARG A 287 -12.85 -2.42 -19.39
C ARG A 287 -11.71 -1.45 -19.17
N SER A 288 -11.54 -0.96 -17.95
CA SER A 288 -10.44 -0.09 -17.54
C SER A 288 -10.37 -0.03 -16.02
N ALA A 289 -9.18 0.11 -15.45
CA ALA A 289 -9.01 0.33 -14.03
C ALA A 289 -7.92 1.37 -13.74
N VAL A 290 -8.11 2.12 -12.67
CA VAL A 290 -7.09 3.03 -12.12
C VAL A 290 -6.97 2.80 -10.62
N SER A 291 -5.74 2.86 -10.11
CA SER A 291 -5.43 2.79 -8.69
C SER A 291 -4.56 3.97 -8.28
N GLY A 292 -4.85 4.58 -7.15
CA GLY A 292 -4.08 5.71 -6.59
C GLY A 292 -4.90 6.52 -5.58
N THR A 293 -4.37 7.65 -5.11
CA THR A 293 -5.13 8.57 -4.25
C THR A 293 -5.71 9.71 -5.09
N PHE A 294 -7.03 9.73 -5.25
CA PHE A 294 -7.76 10.73 -6.04
C PHE A 294 -8.78 11.51 -5.21
N VAL A 295 -9.42 10.85 -4.23
CA VAL A 295 -10.33 11.41 -3.24
C VAL A 295 -9.80 11.03 -1.86
N SER A 296 -8.91 11.86 -1.32
CA SER A 296 -8.37 11.61 0.02
C SER A 296 -9.35 12.02 1.12
N ALA A 297 -9.03 11.62 2.34
CA ALA A 297 -9.60 12.13 3.58
C ALA A 297 -8.41 12.44 4.50
N LEU A 298 -7.62 13.45 4.14
CA LEU A 298 -6.35 13.79 4.79
C LEU A 298 -5.40 12.57 4.91
N ASP A 299 -5.09 12.12 6.13
CA ASP A 299 -4.18 11.02 6.47
C ASP A 299 -4.90 9.71 6.85
N MET A 300 -6.20 9.59 6.51
CA MET A 300 -7.00 8.39 6.76
C MET A 300 -6.36 7.18 6.08
N ALA A 301 -6.05 6.14 6.87
CA ALA A 301 -5.53 4.90 6.34
C ALA A 301 -6.69 3.98 5.97
N GLY A 302 -6.99 3.91 4.68
CA GLY A 302 -8.13 3.21 4.12
C GLY A 302 -8.17 3.34 2.60
N PHE A 303 -9.11 2.64 1.98
CA PHE A 303 -9.33 2.69 0.56
C PHE A 303 -10.84 2.64 0.25
N SER A 304 -11.17 2.99 -0.97
CA SER A 304 -12.50 2.89 -1.54
C SER A 304 -12.43 2.23 -2.92
N ILE A 305 -13.50 1.54 -3.29
CA ILE A 305 -13.68 0.95 -4.61
C ILE A 305 -14.90 1.63 -5.20
N THR A 306 -14.73 2.26 -6.37
CA THR A 306 -15.82 2.73 -7.21
C THR A 306 -15.92 1.80 -8.42
N VAL A 307 -17.13 1.30 -8.69
CA VAL A 307 -17.48 0.57 -9.91
C VAL A 307 -18.45 1.42 -10.70
N THR A 308 -18.16 1.63 -11.99
CA THR A 308 -19.08 2.28 -12.94
C THR A 308 -19.41 1.30 -14.06
N ALA A 309 -20.68 0.94 -14.18
CA ALA A 309 -21.20 0.15 -15.30
C ALA A 309 -21.10 0.98 -16.58
N VAL A 310 -20.46 0.43 -17.61
CA VAL A 310 -20.34 1.10 -18.90
C VAL A 310 -21.60 0.84 -19.70
N GLU A 311 -22.26 1.90 -20.16
CA GLU A 311 -23.46 1.77 -21.01
C GLU A 311 -23.11 1.76 -22.50
N ASP A 312 -22.12 2.55 -22.91
CA ASP A 312 -21.68 2.66 -24.29
C ASP A 312 -20.16 2.83 -24.44
N GLU A 313 -19.66 2.66 -25.66
CA GLU A 313 -18.23 2.76 -25.96
C GLU A 313 -17.71 4.22 -25.90
N GLN A 314 -18.58 5.22 -26.05
CA GLN A 314 -18.19 6.63 -25.93
C GLN A 314 -17.81 6.96 -24.49
N TRP A 315 -18.45 6.38 -23.50
CA TRP A 315 -18.09 6.55 -22.09
C TRP A 315 -16.67 6.07 -21.83
N LEU A 316 -16.28 4.92 -22.39
CA LEU A 316 -14.92 4.40 -22.27
C LEU A 316 -13.90 5.30 -22.99
N GLN A 317 -14.23 5.83 -24.17
CA GLN A 317 -13.39 6.80 -24.88
C GLN A 317 -13.21 8.08 -24.06
N ASP A 318 -14.26 8.56 -23.40
CA ASP A 318 -14.25 9.77 -22.58
C ASP A 318 -13.45 9.58 -21.30
N TRP A 319 -13.65 8.44 -20.65
CA TRP A 319 -12.85 7.98 -19.52
C TRP A 319 -11.37 7.99 -19.89
N CYS A 320 -10.99 7.37 -21.02
CA CYS A 320 -9.61 7.29 -21.51
C CYS A 320 -9.08 8.52 -22.26
N ALA A 321 -9.89 9.58 -22.43
CA ALA A 321 -9.48 10.76 -23.19
C ALA A 321 -8.29 11.48 -22.55
N PRO A 322 -7.34 12.02 -23.33
CA PRO A 322 -6.22 12.78 -22.79
C PRO A 322 -6.69 14.08 -22.13
N HIS A 323 -5.95 14.53 -21.11
CA HIS A 323 -6.22 15.78 -20.39
C HIS A 323 -4.90 16.51 -20.05
N ARG A 324 -5.02 17.75 -19.56
CA ARG A 324 -3.88 18.60 -19.18
C ARG A 324 -4.08 19.20 -17.79
N THR A 325 -4.36 18.35 -16.82
CA THR A 325 -4.56 18.71 -15.41
C THR A 325 -3.35 18.29 -14.58
N ALA A 326 -3.30 18.64 -13.29
CA ALA A 326 -2.20 18.22 -12.42
C ALA A 326 -2.30 16.74 -11.99
N ALA A 327 -3.52 16.22 -11.76
CA ALA A 327 -3.70 14.94 -11.08
C ALA A 327 -5.01 14.18 -11.42
N LEU A 328 -5.80 14.61 -12.41
CA LEU A 328 -6.91 13.80 -12.93
C LEU A 328 -6.36 12.46 -13.44
N PRO A 329 -7.05 11.33 -13.24
CA PRO A 329 -6.54 10.04 -13.71
C PRO A 329 -6.43 9.99 -15.23
N SER A 330 -5.38 9.29 -15.72
CA SER A 330 -5.16 8.96 -17.13
C SER A 330 -5.38 7.45 -17.38
N PRO A 331 -6.62 6.96 -17.30
CA PRO A 331 -6.95 5.56 -17.52
C PRO A 331 -6.68 5.12 -18.96
N VAL A 332 -6.41 3.83 -19.13
CA VAL A 332 -6.30 3.16 -20.44
C VAL A 332 -7.26 1.97 -20.50
N PRO A 333 -7.67 1.53 -21.71
CA PRO A 333 -8.43 0.29 -21.85
C PRO A 333 -7.65 -0.90 -21.27
N ALA A 334 -8.36 -1.81 -20.62
CA ALA A 334 -7.77 -3.00 -20.03
C ALA A 334 -7.31 -3.98 -21.12
N ASP A 335 -6.04 -4.38 -21.06
CA ASP A 335 -5.44 -5.46 -21.85
C ASP A 335 -4.52 -6.25 -20.92
N ILE A 336 -5.10 -7.26 -20.25
CA ILE A 336 -4.46 -7.96 -19.14
C ILE A 336 -3.72 -9.18 -19.67
N THR A 337 -2.39 -9.15 -19.59
CA THR A 337 -1.52 -10.31 -19.83
C THR A 337 -0.71 -10.62 -18.59
N ILE A 338 -1.02 -11.74 -17.93
CA ILE A 338 -0.26 -12.28 -16.79
C ILE A 338 0.36 -13.60 -17.23
N THR A 339 1.67 -13.75 -17.05
CA THR A 339 2.41 -14.98 -17.41
C THR A 339 3.15 -15.52 -16.20
N GLY A 340 3.35 -16.84 -16.18
CA GLY A 340 3.82 -17.55 -15.00
C GLY A 340 2.66 -17.81 -14.02
N ASP A 341 2.77 -18.90 -13.27
CA ASP A 341 1.80 -19.26 -12.25
C ASP A 341 2.46 -19.10 -10.88
N GLN A 342 1.85 -18.30 -10.01
CA GLN A 342 2.15 -18.31 -8.58
C GLN A 342 1.23 -19.30 -7.83
N ALA A 343 0.77 -20.36 -8.51
CA ALA A 343 0.07 -21.46 -7.85
C ALA A 343 0.85 -21.83 -6.60
N ARG A 344 0.19 -21.67 -5.46
CA ARG A 344 0.71 -22.16 -4.18
C ARG A 344 1.04 -23.62 -4.41
N GLN A 345 2.33 -23.94 -4.50
CA GLN A 345 2.75 -25.34 -4.58
C GLN A 345 2.08 -26.06 -3.40
N PRO A 346 1.43 -27.20 -3.64
CA PRO A 346 0.89 -27.99 -2.54
C PRO A 346 2.03 -28.23 -1.56
N ALA A 347 1.81 -27.88 -0.29
CA ALA A 347 2.85 -28.02 0.72
C ALA A 347 3.30 -29.49 0.73
N GLY A 348 4.59 -29.73 0.52
CA GLY A 348 5.20 -31.01 0.85
C GLY A 348 5.02 -31.33 2.32
N GLU A 349 5.18 -32.60 2.70
CA GLU A 349 5.18 -33.00 4.10
C GLU A 349 6.59 -32.73 4.68
N PRO A 350 6.76 -31.81 5.65
CA PRO A 350 8.05 -31.55 6.26
C PRO A 350 8.47 -32.70 7.17
N SER A 351 9.78 -32.84 7.41
CA SER A 351 10.25 -33.64 8.53
C SER A 351 9.78 -33.02 9.85
N PRO A 352 9.61 -33.82 10.93
CA PRO A 352 9.30 -33.28 12.25
C PRO A 352 10.32 -32.25 12.75
N TRP A 353 11.57 -32.34 12.31
CA TRP A 353 12.61 -31.38 12.65
C TRP A 353 12.36 -30.03 11.97
N LEU A 354 12.13 -30.03 10.66
CA LEU A 354 11.93 -28.80 9.88
C LEU A 354 10.66 -28.06 10.33
N GLY A 355 9.59 -28.80 10.62
CA GLY A 355 8.37 -28.23 11.21
C GLY A 355 8.61 -27.54 12.55
N ARG A 356 9.33 -28.20 13.48
CA ARG A 356 9.67 -27.59 14.78
C ARG A 356 10.53 -26.35 14.64
N LEU A 357 11.51 -26.36 13.73
CA LEU A 357 12.36 -25.19 13.48
C LEU A 357 11.53 -24.00 12.96
N ALA A 358 10.58 -24.24 12.05
CA ALA A 358 9.65 -23.21 11.58
C ALA A 358 8.78 -22.65 12.73
N ASP A 359 8.23 -23.52 13.58
CA ASP A 359 7.43 -23.09 14.74
C ASP A 359 8.26 -22.30 15.76
N ASP A 360 9.51 -22.70 16.00
CA ASP A 360 10.43 -22.01 16.90
C ASP A 360 10.69 -20.58 16.41
N VAL A 361 11.03 -20.42 15.13
CA VAL A 361 11.26 -19.10 14.52
C VAL A 361 10.00 -18.25 14.49
N ALA A 362 8.83 -18.84 14.19
CA ALA A 362 7.58 -18.10 14.18
C ALA A 362 7.28 -17.45 15.53
N ARG A 363 7.70 -18.06 16.65
CA ARG A 363 7.54 -17.49 18.00
C ARG A 363 8.49 -16.33 18.29
N ILE A 364 9.73 -16.40 17.81
CA ILE A 364 10.74 -15.35 18.03
C ILE A 364 10.78 -14.30 16.92
N ARG A 365 9.89 -14.39 15.92
CA ARG A 365 9.86 -13.52 14.74
C ARG A 365 9.79 -12.04 15.10
N GLU A 366 8.79 -11.65 15.89
CA GLU A 366 8.61 -10.24 16.25
C GLU A 366 9.71 -9.75 17.21
N PRO A 367 10.07 -10.49 18.28
CA PRO A 367 11.24 -10.14 19.08
C PRO A 367 12.53 -9.91 18.27
N LEU A 368 12.80 -10.73 17.24
CA LEU A 368 13.93 -10.51 16.32
C LEU A 368 13.77 -9.23 15.48
N ASN A 369 12.56 -8.94 14.98
CA ASN A 369 12.28 -7.69 14.26
C ASN A 369 12.41 -6.46 15.17
N ASP A 370 12.00 -6.54 16.43
CA ASP A 370 12.18 -5.50 17.44
C ASP A 370 13.65 -5.17 17.67
N LEU A 371 14.48 -6.21 17.83
CA LEU A 371 15.93 -6.06 17.95
C LEU A 371 16.52 -5.43 16.69
N ASP A 372 16.05 -5.86 15.52
CA ASP A 372 16.51 -5.37 14.23
C ASP A 372 16.05 -3.94 13.92
N ARG A 373 14.90 -3.47 14.42
CA ARG A 373 14.54 -2.05 14.33
C ARG A 373 15.52 -1.13 15.07
N ARG A 374 16.21 -1.64 16.10
CA ARG A 374 17.23 -0.89 16.85
C ARG A 374 18.58 -0.84 16.12
N ALA A 375 18.87 -1.83 15.27
CA ALA A 375 20.18 -2.04 14.65
C ALA A 375 20.18 -2.09 13.11
N GLY A 376 19.02 -2.01 12.46
CA GLY A 376 18.79 -2.28 11.04
C GLY A 376 17.41 -1.77 10.56
N ASP A 377 16.74 -2.53 9.69
CA ASP A 377 15.44 -2.18 9.09
C ASP A 377 14.23 -2.96 9.66
N GLY A 378 14.46 -3.90 10.58
CA GLY A 378 13.40 -4.51 11.38
C GLY A 378 12.70 -5.68 10.70
N ASP A 379 13.37 -6.39 9.80
CA ASP A 379 12.76 -7.42 8.95
C ASP A 379 13.42 -8.80 9.03
N ILE A 380 14.54 -8.95 9.76
CA ILE A 380 15.30 -10.21 9.79
C ILE A 380 14.48 -11.40 10.28
N GLY A 381 13.62 -11.20 11.28
CA GLY A 381 12.76 -12.23 11.83
C GLY A 381 11.70 -12.65 10.81
N THR A 382 11.09 -11.68 10.14
CA THR A 382 10.13 -11.93 9.04
C THR A 382 10.80 -12.69 7.89
N ASN A 383 12.00 -12.28 7.49
CA ASN A 383 12.77 -12.95 6.44
C ASN A 383 13.10 -14.41 6.81
N LEU A 384 13.46 -14.66 8.07
CA LEU A 384 13.73 -16.00 8.60
C LEU A 384 12.46 -16.89 8.63
N ASP A 385 11.33 -16.36 9.12
CA ASP A 385 10.04 -17.06 9.14
C ASP A 385 9.57 -17.42 7.71
N ASN A 386 9.70 -16.47 6.77
CA ASN A 386 9.38 -16.70 5.36
C ASN A 386 10.22 -17.83 4.76
N ALA A 387 11.54 -17.83 5.01
CA ALA A 387 12.44 -18.89 4.57
C ALA A 387 12.00 -20.26 5.08
N LEU A 388 11.69 -20.37 6.37
CA LEU A 388 11.34 -21.65 6.97
C LEU A 388 9.97 -22.15 6.56
N ARG A 389 8.98 -21.26 6.40
CA ARG A 389 7.69 -21.63 5.80
C ARG A 389 7.87 -22.14 4.37
N ALA A 390 8.77 -21.53 3.61
CA ALA A 390 9.10 -21.97 2.25
C ALA A 390 9.88 -23.29 2.22
N ALA A 391 10.75 -23.54 3.20
CA ALA A 391 11.44 -24.81 3.37
C ALA A 391 10.48 -25.92 3.77
N VAL A 392 9.54 -25.66 4.69
CA VAL A 392 8.47 -26.59 5.09
C VAL A 392 7.64 -27.01 3.87
N ARG A 393 7.27 -26.06 3.00
CA ARG A 393 6.57 -26.37 1.74
C ARG A 393 7.38 -27.23 0.78
N ARG A 394 8.71 -27.17 0.85
CA ARG A 394 9.65 -28.00 0.05
C ARG A 394 10.05 -29.31 0.73
N GLY A 395 9.46 -29.62 1.89
CA GLY A 395 9.78 -30.82 2.66
C GLY A 395 9.67 -32.10 1.83
N ALA A 396 10.64 -33.01 2.01
CA ALA A 396 10.74 -34.26 1.26
C ALA A 396 10.05 -35.46 1.93
N GLY A 397 9.17 -35.23 2.92
CA GLY A 397 8.47 -36.26 3.68
C GLY A 397 8.87 -36.31 5.16
N ALA A 398 8.03 -36.97 5.98
CA ALA A 398 8.27 -37.14 7.41
C ALA A 398 9.59 -37.86 7.74
N ASP A 399 10.02 -38.78 6.86
CA ASP A 399 11.26 -39.58 6.99
C ASP A 399 12.47 -38.93 6.30
N ALA A 400 12.38 -37.65 5.90
CA ALA A 400 13.49 -36.96 5.25
C ALA A 400 14.75 -36.98 6.12
N ASP A 401 15.90 -37.21 5.49
CA ASP A 401 17.19 -37.20 6.15
C ASP A 401 17.75 -35.77 6.28
N LEU A 402 18.87 -35.64 7.00
CA LEU A 402 19.54 -34.34 7.20
C LEU A 402 19.91 -33.66 5.88
N THR A 403 20.26 -34.43 4.83
CA THR A 403 20.65 -33.87 3.53
C THR A 403 19.45 -33.23 2.85
N ALA A 404 18.31 -33.93 2.81
CA ALA A 404 17.07 -33.43 2.24
C ALA A 404 16.56 -32.20 3.00
N ASP A 405 16.58 -32.23 4.33
CA ASP A 405 16.21 -31.12 5.21
C ASP A 405 17.07 -29.86 4.95
N LEU A 406 18.41 -30.02 4.89
CA LEU A 406 19.34 -28.93 4.61
C LEU A 406 19.19 -28.39 3.19
N HIS A 407 18.90 -29.25 2.21
CA HIS A 407 18.66 -28.81 0.84
C HIS A 407 17.37 -28.00 0.73
N ALA A 408 16.28 -28.44 1.37
CA ALA A 408 15.03 -27.68 1.42
C ALA A 408 15.23 -26.29 2.06
N LEU A 409 15.99 -26.20 3.15
CA LEU A 409 16.37 -24.94 3.77
C LEU A 409 17.21 -24.06 2.83
N ALA A 410 18.30 -24.59 2.29
CA ALA A 410 19.21 -23.83 1.42
C ALA A 410 18.48 -23.24 0.21
N THR A 411 17.65 -24.06 -0.46
CA THR A 411 16.84 -23.64 -1.61
C THR A 411 15.83 -22.58 -1.20
N ALA A 412 15.15 -22.74 -0.06
CA ALA A 412 14.17 -21.77 0.39
C ALA A 412 14.77 -20.38 0.68
N PHE A 413 15.93 -20.33 1.34
CA PHE A 413 16.65 -19.08 1.56
C PHE A 413 17.19 -18.46 0.26
N ALA A 414 17.62 -19.29 -0.70
CA ALA A 414 18.18 -18.81 -1.95
C ALA A 414 17.12 -18.30 -2.95
N GLU A 415 15.91 -18.88 -2.93
CA GLU A 415 14.91 -18.66 -3.97
C GLU A 415 13.69 -17.86 -3.51
N ASP A 416 13.30 -17.91 -2.23
CA ASP A 416 12.06 -17.26 -1.76
C ASP A 416 12.28 -16.04 -0.86
N VAL A 417 13.51 -15.81 -0.42
CA VAL A 417 13.83 -14.72 0.50
C VAL A 417 14.77 -13.73 -0.17
N GLY A 418 14.29 -12.51 -0.33
CA GLY A 418 15.06 -11.40 -0.87
C GLY A 418 16.01 -10.77 0.16
N GLY A 419 16.44 -9.55 -0.12
CA GLY A 419 17.37 -8.82 0.75
C GLY A 419 18.79 -9.40 0.74
N SER A 420 19.62 -8.97 1.68
CA SER A 420 20.98 -9.50 1.82
C SER A 420 21.02 -10.80 2.60
N SER A 421 20.12 -11.02 3.56
CA SER A 421 20.14 -12.20 4.44
C SER A 421 19.79 -13.49 3.70
N GLY A 422 18.73 -13.49 2.88
CA GLY A 422 18.27 -14.67 2.13
C GLY A 422 19.38 -15.35 1.31
N PRO A 423 19.98 -14.66 0.33
CA PRO A 423 21.06 -15.23 -0.49
C PRO A 423 22.29 -15.66 0.32
N LEU A 424 22.64 -14.95 1.40
CA LEU A 424 23.79 -15.31 2.23
C LEU A 424 23.53 -16.58 3.05
N PHE A 425 22.34 -16.71 3.68
CA PHE A 425 21.93 -17.96 4.33
C PHE A 425 21.86 -19.10 3.32
N GLY A 426 21.27 -18.87 2.14
CA GLY A 426 21.19 -19.87 1.08
C GLY A 426 22.56 -20.36 0.62
N LEU A 427 23.55 -19.46 0.50
CA LEU A 427 24.94 -19.83 0.19
C LEU A 427 25.58 -20.67 1.29
N VAL A 428 25.46 -20.28 2.57
CA VAL A 428 26.05 -21.02 3.69
C VAL A 428 25.41 -22.41 3.80
N LEU A 429 24.08 -22.46 3.86
CA LEU A 429 23.33 -23.70 4.01
C LEU A 429 23.50 -24.61 2.79
N GLY A 430 23.61 -24.05 1.59
CA GLY A 430 23.91 -24.81 0.37
C GLY A 430 25.28 -25.48 0.42
N ARG A 431 26.29 -24.83 1.00
CA ARG A 431 27.63 -25.44 1.20
C ARG A 431 27.61 -26.52 2.28
N VAL A 432 26.89 -26.29 3.37
CA VAL A 432 26.66 -27.31 4.41
C VAL A 432 25.95 -28.53 3.83
N ALA A 433 24.84 -28.33 3.09
CA ALA A 433 24.08 -29.40 2.44
C ALA A 433 24.94 -30.20 1.45
N ALA A 434 25.71 -29.52 0.60
CA ALA A 434 26.60 -30.17 -0.36
C ALA A 434 27.71 -31.00 0.30
N SER A 435 28.29 -30.50 1.40
CA SER A 435 29.32 -31.21 2.15
C SER A 435 28.76 -32.48 2.82
N VAL A 436 27.62 -32.35 3.51
CA VAL A 436 26.93 -33.49 4.16
C VAL A 436 26.52 -34.55 3.12
N HIS A 437 26.02 -34.13 1.96
CA HIS A 437 25.69 -35.05 0.86
C HIS A 437 26.92 -35.82 0.37
N THR A 438 28.05 -35.13 0.17
CA THR A 438 29.26 -35.71 -0.44
C THR A 438 29.99 -36.68 0.49
N LYS A 439 30.10 -36.36 1.78
CA LYS A 439 30.84 -37.18 2.76
C LYS A 439 30.00 -38.30 3.39
N GLY A 440 28.69 -38.27 3.17
CA GLY A 440 27.75 -39.23 3.75
C GLY A 440 27.47 -38.95 5.23
N THR A 441 26.42 -39.60 5.76
CA THR A 441 25.91 -39.38 7.12
C THR A 441 26.70 -40.09 8.23
N ALA A 442 27.91 -40.59 7.93
CA ALA A 442 28.76 -41.29 8.90
C ALA A 442 29.46 -40.33 9.89
N SER A 443 29.79 -39.11 9.45
CA SER A 443 30.31 -38.03 10.31
C SER A 443 29.65 -36.67 9.97
N PRO A 444 28.33 -36.53 10.22
CA PRO A 444 27.57 -35.37 9.78
C PRO A 444 28.03 -34.06 10.45
N ALA A 445 28.54 -34.12 11.68
CA ALA A 445 29.11 -32.95 12.37
C ALA A 445 30.38 -32.42 11.67
N ASP A 446 31.28 -33.31 11.25
CA ASP A 446 32.53 -32.96 10.56
C ASP A 446 32.24 -32.37 9.18
N ALA A 447 31.33 -33.03 8.44
CA ALA A 447 30.90 -32.57 7.13
C ALA A 447 30.20 -31.19 7.22
N ALA A 448 29.37 -30.99 8.24
CA ALA A 448 28.72 -29.70 8.48
C ALA A 448 29.74 -28.59 8.82
N ALA A 449 30.76 -28.87 9.63
CA ALA A 449 31.80 -27.88 9.93
C ALA A 449 32.62 -27.47 8.71
N GLU A 450 32.97 -28.42 7.84
CA GLU A 450 33.65 -28.12 6.59
C GLU A 450 32.76 -27.30 5.64
N GLY A 451 31.51 -27.72 5.46
CA GLY A 451 30.56 -27.00 4.63
C GLY A 451 30.26 -25.60 5.16
N LEU A 452 30.24 -25.42 6.49
CA LEU A 452 30.11 -24.12 7.13
C LEU A 452 31.29 -23.22 6.77
N ARG A 453 32.52 -23.73 6.86
CA ARG A 453 33.73 -22.96 6.47
C ARG A 453 33.70 -22.55 5.00
N ASP A 454 33.33 -23.45 4.10
CA ASP A 454 33.15 -23.13 2.68
C ASP A 454 32.06 -22.09 2.46
N GLY A 455 30.98 -22.18 3.25
CA GLY A 455 29.90 -21.21 3.33
C GLY A 455 30.40 -19.82 3.73
N VAL A 456 31.13 -19.71 4.85
CA VAL A 456 31.72 -18.44 5.33
C VAL A 456 32.62 -17.85 4.26
N ALA A 457 33.50 -18.65 3.66
CA ALA A 457 34.36 -18.19 2.58
C ALA A 457 33.55 -17.67 1.38
N ALA A 458 32.44 -18.33 1.03
CA ALA A 458 31.55 -17.90 -0.04
C ALA A 458 30.87 -16.55 0.27
N ILE A 459 30.29 -16.39 1.45
CA ILE A 459 29.61 -15.15 1.83
C ILE A 459 30.58 -13.99 2.05
N THR A 460 31.79 -14.23 2.53
CA THR A 460 32.83 -13.19 2.62
C THR A 460 33.27 -12.74 1.24
N ARG A 461 33.37 -13.65 0.25
CA ARG A 461 33.63 -13.25 -1.15
C ARG A 461 32.47 -12.48 -1.78
N ALA A 462 31.23 -12.87 -1.49
CA ALA A 462 30.04 -12.24 -2.07
C ALA A 462 29.71 -10.88 -1.43
N GLY A 463 29.68 -10.82 -0.10
CA GLY A 463 29.27 -9.64 0.68
C GLY A 463 30.42 -8.76 1.18
N GLY A 464 31.66 -9.25 1.13
CA GLY A 464 32.86 -8.50 1.55
C GLY A 464 33.00 -8.31 3.07
N ALA A 465 32.09 -8.86 3.88
CA ALA A 465 32.10 -8.76 5.33
C ALA A 465 33.15 -9.68 5.97
N ARG A 466 33.74 -9.19 7.06
CA ARG A 466 34.74 -9.88 7.88
C ARG A 466 34.32 -9.87 9.34
N VAL A 467 34.98 -10.68 10.16
CA VAL A 467 34.86 -10.58 11.62
C VAL A 467 35.24 -9.16 12.06
N GLY A 468 34.40 -8.54 12.87
CA GLY A 468 34.48 -7.16 13.33
C GLY A 468 33.71 -6.15 12.46
N ASP A 469 32.94 -6.60 11.46
CA ASP A 469 32.08 -5.74 10.63
C ASP A 469 30.63 -5.65 11.14
N ARG A 470 30.29 -6.40 12.20
CA ARG A 470 28.96 -6.47 12.82
C ARG A 470 27.91 -7.05 11.86
N THR A 471 28.07 -8.33 11.57
CA THR A 471 27.22 -9.10 10.65
C THR A 471 27.14 -10.56 11.11
N MET A 472 26.38 -11.38 10.39
CA MET A 472 26.38 -12.84 10.57
C MET A 472 27.76 -13.51 10.51
N VAL A 473 28.77 -12.89 9.86
CA VAL A 473 30.14 -13.42 9.83
C VAL A 473 30.75 -13.49 11.23
N ASP A 474 30.35 -12.60 12.14
CA ASP A 474 30.83 -12.56 13.52
C ASP A 474 30.39 -13.78 14.32
N ALA A 475 29.28 -14.44 13.95
CA ALA A 475 28.86 -15.72 14.52
C ALA A 475 29.34 -16.92 13.71
N LEU A 476 29.26 -16.86 12.37
CA LEU A 476 29.59 -17.98 11.49
C LEU A 476 31.09 -18.32 11.51
N HIS A 477 31.97 -17.33 11.57
CA HIS A 477 33.41 -17.58 11.53
C HIS A 477 33.90 -18.28 12.81
N PRO A 478 33.60 -17.82 14.05
CA PRO A 478 33.98 -18.56 15.25
C PRO A 478 33.40 -19.99 15.35
N ALA A 479 32.26 -20.24 14.71
CA ALA A 479 31.68 -21.58 14.61
C ALA A 479 32.46 -22.52 13.69
N GLY A 480 33.13 -22.00 12.66
CA GLY A 480 33.96 -22.79 11.74
C GLY A 480 35.44 -22.89 12.15
N TRP A 481 35.93 -21.94 12.96
CA TRP A 481 37.34 -21.78 13.32
C TRP A 481 37.53 -21.36 14.79
N ASP A 482 38.58 -21.89 15.42
CA ASP A 482 39.15 -21.38 16.67
C ASP A 482 40.39 -20.55 16.36
N GLY A 483 40.23 -19.21 16.33
CA GLY A 483 41.21 -18.31 15.75
C GLY A 483 41.41 -18.61 14.25
N GLU A 484 42.61 -19.06 13.87
CA GLU A 484 42.93 -19.50 12.50
C GLU A 484 42.79 -21.02 12.32
N THR A 485 42.57 -21.78 13.40
CA THR A 485 42.52 -23.24 13.37
C THR A 485 41.12 -23.73 12.97
N PRO A 486 40.96 -24.51 11.89
CA PRO A 486 39.66 -25.07 11.52
C PRO A 486 39.12 -26.02 12.62
N ARG A 487 37.86 -25.83 13.03
CA ARG A 487 37.20 -26.75 13.96
C ARG A 487 36.91 -28.10 13.31
N GLY A 488 37.11 -29.21 14.04
CA GLY A 488 36.91 -30.55 13.47
C GLY A 488 35.44 -30.89 13.18
N ALA A 489 34.54 -30.41 14.03
CA ALA A 489 33.11 -30.74 14.01
C ALA A 489 32.25 -29.51 14.36
N LEU A 490 30.98 -29.54 13.95
CA LEU A 490 29.97 -28.57 14.34
C LEU A 490 29.27 -29.11 15.59
N ASP A 491 29.78 -28.73 16.76
CA ASP A 491 29.41 -29.26 18.08
C ASP A 491 29.08 -28.16 19.09
N ASP A 492 28.99 -28.52 20.38
CA ASP A 492 28.59 -27.61 21.46
C ASP A 492 29.65 -26.48 21.66
N ASP A 493 30.94 -26.73 21.38
CA ASP A 493 31.99 -25.72 21.42
C ASP A 493 31.87 -24.73 20.25
N ALA A 494 31.55 -25.25 19.06
CA ALA A 494 31.28 -24.41 17.89
C ALA A 494 30.07 -23.50 18.10
N LEU A 495 28.99 -24.00 18.72
CA LEU A 495 27.81 -23.20 19.05
C LEU A 495 28.11 -22.11 20.08
N THR A 496 28.88 -22.45 21.11
CA THR A 496 29.30 -21.47 22.13
C THR A 496 30.13 -20.35 21.49
N ALA A 497 31.09 -20.70 20.63
CA ALA A 497 31.88 -19.72 19.89
C ALA A 497 31.03 -18.84 18.96
N ALA A 498 30.02 -19.42 18.30
CA ALA A 498 29.08 -18.68 17.47
C ALA A 498 28.29 -17.65 18.27
N LEU A 499 27.79 -18.06 19.45
CA LEU A 499 27.02 -17.21 20.34
C LEU A 499 27.87 -16.09 20.95
N ASP A 500 29.09 -16.39 21.39
CA ASP A 500 30.03 -15.38 21.89
C ASP A 500 30.38 -14.37 20.80
N GLY A 501 30.60 -14.85 19.58
CA GLY A 501 30.81 -14.01 18.40
C GLY A 501 29.62 -13.10 18.11
N ALA A 502 28.39 -13.63 18.17
CA ALA A 502 27.17 -12.84 18.08
C ALA A 502 27.13 -11.78 19.20
N VAL A 503 27.27 -12.16 20.47
CA VAL A 503 27.23 -11.22 21.62
C VAL A 503 28.26 -10.10 21.48
N ALA A 504 29.46 -10.39 21.00
CA ALA A 504 30.52 -9.39 20.81
C ALA A 504 30.11 -8.24 19.87
N THR A 505 29.20 -8.49 18.92
CA THR A 505 28.70 -7.47 17.96
C THR A 505 28.01 -6.29 18.65
N SER A 506 27.47 -6.47 19.86
CA SER A 506 26.86 -5.40 20.67
C SER A 506 27.81 -4.23 20.93
N SER A 507 29.12 -4.50 20.96
CA SER A 507 30.16 -3.50 21.20
C SER A 507 30.75 -2.90 19.90
N MET A 508 30.26 -3.32 18.74
CA MET A 508 30.82 -2.98 17.44
C MET A 508 30.01 -1.89 16.73
N VAL A 509 30.71 -1.04 15.99
CA VAL A 509 30.11 -0.12 15.00
C VAL A 509 29.93 -0.87 13.69
N GLY A 510 28.72 -0.82 13.12
CA GLY A 510 28.41 -1.47 11.84
C GLY A 510 29.25 -0.91 10.70
N LYS A 511 29.96 -1.79 9.98
CA LYS A 511 30.76 -1.43 8.80
C LYS A 511 30.17 -1.97 7.50
N ARG A 512 29.33 -2.99 7.59
CA ARG A 512 28.67 -3.66 6.46
C ARG A 512 27.21 -3.97 6.81
N GLY A 513 26.42 -4.29 5.79
CA GLY A 513 24.99 -4.57 5.96
C GLY A 513 24.18 -3.34 6.38
N ARG A 514 22.96 -3.58 6.90
CA ARG A 514 22.04 -2.50 7.31
C ARG A 514 22.52 -1.73 8.53
N SER A 515 23.27 -2.40 9.41
CA SER A 515 23.82 -1.80 10.64
C SER A 515 24.79 -0.64 10.38
N SER A 516 25.41 -0.56 9.19
CA SER A 516 26.29 0.56 8.85
C SER A 516 25.56 1.88 8.61
N TYR A 517 24.25 1.86 8.29
CA TYR A 517 23.43 3.06 8.13
C TYR A 517 22.94 3.63 9.46
N VAL A 518 22.86 2.79 10.49
CA VAL A 518 22.42 3.17 11.84
C VAL A 518 23.56 3.80 12.65
N GLY A 519 24.81 3.43 12.34
CA GLY A 519 26.01 3.98 12.97
C GLY A 519 26.09 3.69 14.46
N ASP A 520 26.52 4.67 15.26
CA ASP A 520 26.74 4.51 16.71
C ASP A 520 25.47 4.15 17.49
N LYS A 521 24.28 4.42 16.93
CA LYS A 521 23.00 4.07 17.56
C LYS A 521 22.80 2.56 17.75
N ALA A 522 23.52 1.74 16.98
CA ALA A 522 23.43 0.30 17.07
C ALA A 522 24.26 -0.28 18.25
N ILE A 523 25.18 0.50 18.83
CA ILE A 523 25.99 0.07 19.98
C ILE A 523 25.07 -0.23 21.19
N GLY A 524 25.36 -1.32 21.89
CA GLY A 524 24.56 -1.83 22.99
C GLY A 524 23.47 -2.83 22.57
N THR A 525 23.23 -2.98 21.26
CA THR A 525 22.31 -3.97 20.70
C THR A 525 23.10 -5.05 19.99
N THR A 526 22.89 -6.33 20.30
CA THR A 526 23.51 -7.45 19.56
C THR A 526 23.00 -7.49 18.11
N ASP A 527 23.86 -7.82 17.14
CA ASP A 527 23.50 -7.96 15.73
C ASP A 527 22.43 -9.06 15.53
N PRO A 528 21.24 -8.69 15.02
CA PRO A 528 20.15 -9.64 14.81
C PRO A 528 20.48 -10.72 13.79
N GLY A 529 21.27 -10.39 12.75
CA GLY A 529 21.71 -11.34 11.74
C GLY A 529 22.65 -12.40 12.31
N ALA A 530 23.54 -12.01 13.21
CA ALA A 530 24.40 -12.94 13.95
C ALA A 530 23.58 -13.86 14.88
N LEU A 531 22.59 -13.35 15.61
CA LEU A 531 21.71 -14.18 16.44
C LEU A 531 20.86 -15.15 15.61
N ALA A 532 20.31 -14.70 14.48
CA ALA A 532 19.55 -15.54 13.56
C ALA A 532 20.39 -16.73 13.05
N VAL A 533 21.69 -16.51 12.78
CA VAL A 533 22.60 -17.61 12.48
C VAL A 533 22.70 -18.61 13.61
N VAL A 534 22.88 -18.14 14.85
CA VAL A 534 23.05 -19.02 16.01
C VAL A 534 21.79 -19.86 16.24
N VAL A 535 20.59 -19.30 16.02
CA VAL A 535 19.33 -20.05 16.04
C VAL A 535 19.35 -21.21 15.04
N VAL A 536 19.71 -20.94 13.78
CA VAL A 536 19.74 -21.96 12.71
C VAL A 536 20.83 -23.00 12.97
N LEU A 537 22.04 -22.58 13.36
CA LEU A 537 23.14 -23.50 13.67
C LEU A 537 22.78 -24.40 14.86
N THR A 538 22.17 -23.86 15.91
CA THR A 538 21.71 -24.65 17.06
C THR A 538 20.77 -25.75 16.59
N ALA A 539 19.76 -25.42 15.79
CA ALA A 539 18.82 -26.40 15.27
C ALA A 539 19.49 -27.48 14.39
N ILE A 540 20.50 -27.13 13.60
CA ILE A 540 21.27 -28.08 12.78
C ILE A 540 22.04 -29.06 13.68
N VAL A 541 22.73 -28.57 14.71
CA VAL A 541 23.47 -29.45 15.64
C VAL A 541 22.51 -30.38 16.40
N GLU A 542 21.33 -29.88 16.80
CA GLU A 542 20.26 -30.71 17.39
C GLU A 542 19.74 -31.79 16.42
N ARG A 543 19.72 -31.51 15.11
CA ARG A 543 19.38 -32.50 14.10
C ARG A 543 20.45 -33.58 13.95
N ILE A 544 21.71 -33.19 14.06
CA ILE A 544 22.87 -34.05 13.83
C ILE A 544 22.97 -35.14 14.91
N ASP A 545 22.75 -34.81 16.19
CA ASP A 545 22.96 -35.77 17.28
C ASP A 545 21.71 -36.06 18.14
N GLY A 546 20.58 -35.40 17.86
CA GLY A 546 19.29 -35.64 18.52
C GLY A 546 19.17 -35.08 19.94
N ARG A 547 20.14 -34.30 20.44
CA ARG A 547 20.07 -33.67 21.77
C ARG A 547 19.51 -32.25 21.67
N ARG A 548 18.71 -31.81 22.64
CA ARG A 548 18.26 -30.40 22.72
C ARG A 548 19.29 -29.57 23.51
N ARG A 549 19.54 -28.32 23.11
CA ARG A 549 20.50 -27.40 23.77
C ARG A 549 19.77 -26.30 24.53
N ASP A 550 19.15 -26.66 25.65
CA ASP A 550 18.37 -25.71 26.43
C ASP A 550 19.21 -24.50 26.88
N ALA A 551 20.46 -24.68 27.31
CA ALA A 551 21.34 -23.57 27.73
C ALA A 551 21.60 -22.52 26.62
N VAL A 552 21.82 -22.97 25.37
CA VAL A 552 22.01 -22.05 24.23
C VAL A 552 20.69 -21.38 23.85
N ARG A 553 19.59 -22.13 23.88
CA ARG A 553 18.25 -21.63 23.57
C ARG A 553 17.77 -20.60 24.58
N ASP A 554 17.97 -20.84 25.88
CA ASP A 554 17.64 -19.91 26.96
C ASP A 554 18.43 -18.60 26.78
N ARG A 555 19.73 -18.71 26.46
CA ARG A 555 20.56 -17.54 26.21
C ARG A 555 20.15 -16.76 24.95
N LEU A 556 19.73 -17.45 23.89
CA LEU A 556 19.15 -16.82 22.70
C LEU A 556 17.86 -16.08 23.04
N ALA A 557 16.97 -16.70 23.81
CA ALA A 557 15.72 -16.08 24.25
C ALA A 557 16.00 -14.79 25.06
N GLU A 558 16.93 -14.84 26.02
CA GLU A 558 17.35 -13.64 26.78
C GLU A 558 17.84 -12.49 25.89
N LEU A 559 18.59 -12.79 24.83
CA LEU A 559 19.17 -11.78 23.94
C LEU A 559 18.20 -11.24 22.89
N ILE A 560 17.19 -12.04 22.53
CA ILE A 560 16.21 -11.70 21.50
C ILE A 560 14.98 -11.03 22.13
N GLU A 561 14.57 -11.46 23.32
CA GLU A 561 13.37 -10.97 24.01
C GLU A 561 13.67 -9.85 25.03
N GLY A 562 14.93 -9.69 25.44
CA GLY A 562 15.39 -8.61 26.33
C GLY A 562 15.70 -7.30 25.59
#